data_AF-A0A7V8V880-F1
#
_entry.id   AF-A0A7V8V880-F1
#
_cell.length_a   1.000
_cell.length_b   1.000
_cell.length_c   1.000
_cell.angle_alpha   90.00
_cell.angle_beta   90.00
_cell.angle_gamma   90.00
#
_symmetry.space_group_name_H-M   'P 1'
#
loop_
_entity.id
_entity.type
_entity.pdbx_description
1 polymer ?
#
loop_
_entity_poly.entity_id
_entity_poly.type
_entity_poly.pdbx_seq_one_letter_code
_entity_poly.pdbx_strand_id
1 'polypeptide(L)'
;MTIDISRPFFSELIESHREWLSGFDEQYARNWEKLLKADAEAAMCEAGVRRMLASFDVVVSPNEDLNGNQQRVDFSCLSNGEKFFVEVACIPVEKAEKITGIADDFQMIFMRNPTPLNGAIRRKCIGKARQSGNHPAPVLLAIGTWHGSAAMLSFMPPYPEMLLTGMTTMTVFIDKETLESSVEPRYESQLDAAAFIQRSEEDQIKVVRNSISGLLLCGLSFEPVMRVGILHPNASKPFSPSWLPDVPFCEVQINDVDGTLNVQWPKEEQE
;
A
#
# COMPACT_ATOMS: atom_id res chain seq x y z
N MET A 1 11.54 -16.89 6.59
CA MET A 1 12.75 -16.89 5.75
C MET A 1 13.41 -15.52 5.85
N THR A 2 14.73 -15.41 6.03
CA THR A 2 15.43 -14.10 6.08
C THR A 2 15.97 -13.77 4.70
N ILE A 3 15.85 -12.52 4.25
CA ILE A 3 16.41 -12.09 2.97
C ILE A 3 17.93 -12.23 3.00
N ASP A 4 18.47 -12.95 2.03
CA ASP A 4 19.91 -13.07 1.83
C ASP A 4 20.42 -11.83 1.09
N ILE A 5 20.85 -10.82 1.87
CA ILE A 5 21.40 -9.56 1.36
C ILE A 5 22.69 -9.73 0.54
N SER A 6 23.32 -10.92 0.57
CA SER A 6 24.54 -11.19 -0.21
C SER A 6 24.27 -11.40 -1.70
N ARG A 7 23.00 -11.57 -2.10
CA ARG A 7 22.66 -11.67 -3.52
C ARG A 7 23.08 -10.41 -4.27
N PRO A 8 23.60 -10.52 -5.51
CA PRO A 8 24.09 -9.37 -6.28
C PRO A 8 23.06 -8.23 -6.40
N PHE A 9 21.80 -8.57 -6.63
CA PHE A 9 20.70 -7.61 -6.73
C PHE A 9 20.55 -6.73 -5.47
N PHE A 10 20.61 -7.33 -4.27
CA PHE A 10 20.47 -6.57 -3.02
C PHE A 10 21.70 -5.73 -2.74
N SER A 11 22.88 -6.26 -3.02
CA SER A 11 24.14 -5.49 -2.93
C SER A 11 24.07 -4.25 -3.82
N GLU A 12 23.66 -4.39 -5.08
CA GLU A 12 23.50 -3.27 -6.01
C GLU A 12 22.46 -2.25 -5.52
N LEU A 13 21.31 -2.71 -5.03
CA LEU A 13 20.27 -1.84 -4.50
C LEU A 13 20.77 -1.03 -3.28
N ILE A 14 21.51 -1.69 -2.38
CA ILE A 14 22.10 -1.07 -1.18
C ILE A 14 23.14 -0.03 -1.58
N GLU A 15 24.10 -0.38 -2.44
CA GLU A 15 25.15 0.56 -2.86
C GLU A 15 24.57 1.75 -3.62
N SER A 16 23.64 1.51 -4.57
CA SER A 16 22.98 2.59 -5.31
C SER A 16 22.23 3.56 -4.39
N HIS A 17 21.55 3.05 -3.35
CA HIS A 17 20.86 3.90 -2.39
C HIS A 17 21.82 4.66 -1.48
N ARG A 18 22.90 4.02 -1.04
CA ARG A 18 23.96 4.65 -0.23
C ARG A 18 24.64 5.77 -1.00
N GLU A 19 25.00 5.54 -2.25
CA GLU A 19 25.56 6.55 -3.15
C GLU A 19 24.59 7.73 -3.32
N TRP A 20 23.31 7.46 -3.55
CA TRP A 20 22.29 8.50 -3.65
C TRP A 20 22.20 9.35 -2.38
N LEU A 21 22.16 8.73 -1.19
CA LEU A 21 22.13 9.44 0.09
C LEU A 21 23.41 10.26 0.35
N SER A 22 24.56 9.78 -0.12
CA SER A 22 25.84 10.50 0.01
C SER A 22 25.89 11.82 -0.77
N GLY A 23 24.98 12.02 -1.74
CA GLY A 23 24.79 13.30 -2.43
C GLY A 23 24.08 14.38 -1.61
N PHE A 24 23.58 14.04 -0.42
CA PHE A 24 22.90 14.94 0.51
C PHE A 24 23.71 15.10 1.81
N ASP A 25 23.03 15.47 2.90
CA ASP A 25 23.64 15.52 4.24
C ASP A 25 24.06 14.10 4.70
N GLU A 26 25.29 13.97 5.22
CA GLU A 26 25.83 12.69 5.71
C GLU A 26 24.97 12.01 6.78
N GLN A 27 24.14 12.79 7.50
CA GLN A 27 23.25 12.28 8.51
C GLN A 27 22.16 11.37 7.93
N TYR A 28 21.68 11.61 6.70
CA TYR A 28 20.71 10.72 6.07
C TYR A 28 21.30 9.33 5.83
N ALA A 29 22.51 9.26 5.26
CA ALA A 29 23.21 7.99 5.05
C ALA A 29 23.45 7.28 6.40
N ARG A 30 23.86 8.02 7.45
CA ARG A 30 24.06 7.45 8.80
C ARG A 30 22.75 6.92 9.41
N ASN A 31 21.62 7.59 9.21
CA ASN A 31 20.33 7.14 9.71
C ASN A 31 19.87 5.87 8.97
N TRP A 32 19.98 5.86 7.64
CA TRP A 32 19.63 4.70 6.83
C TRP A 32 20.52 3.49 7.12
N GLU A 33 21.82 3.66 7.36
CA GLU A 33 22.72 2.58 7.79
C GLU A 33 22.34 1.98 9.16
N LYS A 34 21.80 2.81 10.08
CA LYS A 34 21.24 2.31 11.34
C LYS A 34 19.98 1.49 11.07
N LEU A 35 19.11 1.96 10.17
CA LEU A 35 17.92 1.22 9.76
C LEU A 35 18.31 -0.12 9.12
N LEU A 36 19.25 -0.13 8.17
CA LEU A 36 19.72 -1.34 7.49
C LEU A 36 20.24 -2.39 8.48
N LYS A 37 20.95 -1.97 9.53
CA LYS A 37 21.43 -2.87 10.59
C LYS A 37 20.33 -3.37 11.51
N ALA A 38 19.31 -2.54 11.78
CA ALA A 38 18.24 -2.87 12.71
C ALA A 38 17.11 -3.69 12.04
N ASP A 39 16.77 -3.35 10.80
CA ASP A 39 15.72 -3.95 9.98
C ASP A 39 16.10 -3.81 8.50
N ALA A 40 16.84 -4.80 7.99
CA ALA A 40 17.32 -4.79 6.62
C ALA A 40 16.19 -4.79 5.59
N GLU A 41 15.07 -5.46 5.86
CA GLU A 41 13.94 -5.49 4.92
C GLU A 41 13.28 -4.12 4.79
N ALA A 42 13.14 -3.38 5.90
CA ALA A 42 12.63 -2.01 5.87
C ALA A 42 13.56 -1.06 5.10
N ALA A 43 14.87 -1.11 5.35
CA ALA A 43 15.85 -0.29 4.62
C ALA A 43 15.87 -0.60 3.12
N MET A 44 15.82 -1.89 2.75
CA MET A 44 15.73 -2.30 1.35
C MET A 44 14.38 -1.91 0.73
N CYS A 45 13.28 -1.92 1.50
CA CYS A 45 11.98 -1.44 1.04
C CYS A 45 12.02 0.04 0.67
N GLU A 46 12.63 0.89 1.50
CA GLU A 46 12.88 2.31 1.17
C GLU A 46 13.69 2.46 -0.11
N ALA A 47 14.81 1.73 -0.21
CA ALA A 47 15.67 1.78 -1.39
C ALA A 47 14.95 1.33 -2.68
N GLY A 48 14.16 0.25 -2.59
CA GLY A 48 13.38 -0.31 -3.68
C GLY A 48 12.26 0.62 -4.14
N VAL A 49 11.52 1.23 -3.21
CA VAL A 49 10.49 2.22 -3.52
C VAL A 49 11.12 3.45 -4.18
N ARG A 50 12.23 3.98 -3.66
CA ARG A 50 12.95 5.10 -4.28
C ARG A 50 13.37 4.78 -5.71
N ARG A 51 13.97 3.61 -5.94
CA ARG A 51 14.40 3.17 -7.28
C ARG A 51 13.21 3.06 -8.25
N MET A 52 12.07 2.53 -7.79
CA MET A 52 10.85 2.46 -8.58
C MET A 52 10.28 3.85 -8.90
N LEU A 53 10.23 4.77 -7.94
CA LEU A 53 9.77 6.14 -8.21
C LEU A 53 10.66 6.84 -9.24
N ALA A 54 11.98 6.70 -9.11
CA ALA A 54 12.93 7.26 -10.08
C ALA A 54 12.76 6.68 -11.50
N SER A 55 12.22 5.47 -11.65
CA SER A 55 11.92 4.88 -12.96
C SER A 55 10.77 5.56 -13.71
N PHE A 56 10.00 6.41 -13.04
CA PHE A 56 8.95 7.26 -13.64
C PHE A 56 9.40 8.71 -13.83
N ASP A 57 10.71 8.95 -13.90
CA ASP A 57 11.31 10.28 -13.97
C ASP A 57 10.93 11.20 -12.79
N VAL A 58 10.51 10.62 -11.67
CA VAL A 58 10.24 11.37 -10.44
C VAL A 58 11.57 11.76 -9.80
N VAL A 59 11.76 13.06 -9.55
CA VAL A 59 12.90 13.53 -8.76
C VAL A 59 12.63 13.25 -7.29
N VAL A 60 13.37 12.31 -6.72
CA VAL A 60 13.25 11.89 -5.32
C VAL A 60 14.35 12.51 -4.46
N SER A 61 13.97 13.09 -3.31
CA SER A 61 14.89 13.60 -2.29
C SER A 61 14.50 13.06 -0.91
N PRO A 62 15.46 12.82 0.00
CA PRO A 62 15.14 12.44 1.37
C PRO A 62 14.40 13.58 2.08
N ASN A 63 13.48 13.23 2.98
CA ASN A 63 12.65 14.20 3.70
C ASN A 63 12.55 13.91 5.22
N GLU A 64 13.32 12.95 5.73
CA GLU A 64 13.46 12.69 7.16
C GLU A 64 13.92 13.97 7.90
N ASP A 65 13.41 14.19 9.11
CA ASP A 65 13.91 15.25 9.99
C ASP A 65 15.21 14.81 10.68
N LEU A 66 16.33 15.36 10.22
CA LEU A 66 17.66 15.09 10.76
C LEU A 66 17.82 15.48 12.23
N ASN A 67 16.99 16.40 12.74
CA ASN A 67 17.06 16.86 14.13
C ASN A 67 16.17 16.04 15.07
N GLY A 68 15.32 15.15 14.53
CA GLY A 68 14.39 14.33 15.31
C GLY A 68 13.28 15.10 16.04
N ASN A 69 13.06 16.37 15.68
CA ASN A 69 12.07 17.24 16.31
C ASN A 69 10.65 16.98 15.79
N GLN A 70 10.53 16.49 14.55
CA GLN A 70 9.27 16.22 13.87
C GLN A 70 9.35 14.89 13.13
N GLN A 71 8.31 14.08 13.25
CA GLN A 71 8.14 12.98 12.31
C GLN A 71 7.80 13.56 10.94
N ARG A 72 8.60 13.19 9.94
CA ARG A 72 8.39 13.54 8.54
C ARG A 72 8.36 12.27 7.73
N VAL A 73 7.74 12.36 6.56
CA VAL A 73 7.79 11.24 5.63
C VAL A 73 9.18 11.02 5.04
N ASP A 74 9.44 9.80 4.59
CA ASP A 74 10.75 9.39 4.06
C ASP A 74 11.19 10.19 2.84
N PHE A 75 10.30 10.45 1.88
CA PHE A 75 10.65 11.09 0.60
C PHE A 75 9.80 12.32 0.24
N SER A 76 10.49 13.29 -0.35
CA SER A 76 9.91 14.41 -1.11
C SER A 76 10.09 14.13 -2.60
N CYS A 77 9.00 14.16 -3.36
CA CYS A 77 8.96 13.80 -4.77
C CYS A 77 8.50 14.98 -5.62
N LEU A 78 9.08 15.13 -6.82
CA LEU A 78 8.67 16.11 -7.81
C LEU A 78 8.44 15.40 -9.16
N SER A 79 7.24 15.55 -9.73
CA SER A 79 6.85 14.99 -11.04
C SER A 79 6.13 16.08 -11.82
N ASN A 80 6.58 16.36 -13.05
CA ASN A 80 5.99 17.41 -13.90
C ASN A 80 5.86 18.79 -13.22
N GLY A 81 6.80 19.13 -12.33
CA GLY A 81 6.77 20.38 -11.55
C GLY A 81 5.84 20.36 -10.34
N GLU A 82 5.05 19.31 -10.17
CA GLU A 82 4.14 19.10 -9.04
C GLU A 82 4.81 18.28 -7.93
N LYS A 83 4.57 18.69 -6.69
CA LYS A 83 5.18 18.07 -5.52
C LYS A 83 4.24 17.09 -4.86
N PHE A 84 4.77 15.95 -4.43
CA PHE A 84 4.09 15.04 -3.50
C PHE A 84 5.09 14.42 -2.53
N PHE A 85 4.58 13.68 -1.57
CA PHE A 85 5.35 13.06 -0.49
C PHE A 85 5.08 11.56 -0.48
N VAL A 86 6.10 10.78 -0.13
CA VAL A 86 5.97 9.33 0.00
C VAL A 86 6.49 8.91 1.36
N GLU A 87 5.62 8.23 2.11
CA GLU A 87 5.98 7.48 3.30
C GLU A 87 6.13 6.01 2.94
N VAL A 88 7.19 5.35 3.41
CA VAL A 88 7.45 3.94 3.14
C VAL A 88 7.14 3.09 4.37
N ALA A 89 6.57 1.92 4.12
CA ALA A 89 6.41 0.89 5.13
C ALA A 89 6.66 -0.49 4.54
N CYS A 90 7.42 -1.31 5.26
CA CYS A 90 7.63 -2.71 4.89
C CYS A 90 6.64 -3.65 5.63
N ILE A 91 6.14 -4.66 4.92
CA ILE A 91 5.62 -5.90 5.49
C ILE A 91 6.71 -6.98 5.28
N PRO A 92 7.43 -7.38 6.35
CA PRO A 92 8.52 -8.34 6.23
C PRO A 92 8.06 -9.69 5.71
N VAL A 93 8.96 -10.44 5.04
CA VAL A 93 8.67 -11.77 4.48
C VAL A 93 8.07 -12.70 5.52
N GLU A 94 8.72 -12.83 6.69
CA GLU A 94 8.22 -13.69 7.76
C GLU A 94 6.80 -13.31 8.22
N LYS A 95 6.50 -12.01 8.28
CA LYS A 95 5.17 -11.54 8.68
C LYS A 95 4.13 -11.85 7.61
N ALA A 96 4.46 -11.64 6.34
CA ALA A 96 3.57 -11.97 5.22
C ALA A 96 3.29 -13.48 5.17
N GLU A 97 4.32 -14.31 5.29
CA GLU A 97 4.21 -15.78 5.32
C GLU A 97 3.33 -16.23 6.50
N LYS A 98 3.59 -15.70 7.70
CA LYS A 98 2.83 -16.05 8.91
C LYS A 98 1.34 -15.72 8.81
N ILE A 99 0.98 -14.55 8.28
CA ILE A 99 -0.44 -14.13 8.24
C ILE A 99 -1.19 -14.73 7.07
N THR A 100 -0.53 -15.01 5.95
CA THR A 100 -1.17 -15.58 4.75
C THR A 100 -1.13 -17.11 4.73
N GLY A 101 -0.18 -17.73 5.44
CA GLY A 101 0.10 -19.16 5.35
C GLY A 101 0.68 -19.59 3.98
N ILE A 102 1.21 -18.64 3.21
CA ILE A 102 1.82 -18.86 1.89
C ILE A 102 3.33 -18.90 2.06
N ALA A 103 3.98 -19.96 1.59
CA ALA A 103 5.43 -20.01 1.52
C ALA A 103 5.94 -19.18 0.33
N ASP A 104 7.16 -18.64 0.45
CA ASP A 104 7.79 -17.85 -0.61
C ASP A 104 8.52 -18.74 -1.65
N ASP A 105 7.81 -19.74 -2.18
CA ASP A 105 8.37 -20.74 -3.11
C ASP A 105 7.58 -20.87 -4.43
N PHE A 106 6.59 -20.01 -4.64
CA PHE A 106 5.65 -20.02 -5.78
C PHE A 106 4.85 -21.32 -6.00
N GLN A 107 5.03 -22.36 -5.18
CA GLN A 107 4.34 -23.62 -5.30
C GLN A 107 3.06 -23.56 -4.46
N MET A 108 1.88 -23.68 -5.10
CA MET A 108 0.54 -23.67 -4.46
C MET A 108 -0.06 -22.30 -4.08
N ILE A 109 0.37 -21.24 -4.76
CA ILE A 109 -0.16 -19.89 -4.56
C ILE A 109 -1.70 -19.82 -4.72
N PHE A 110 -2.27 -20.50 -5.70
CA PHE A 110 -3.71 -20.38 -6.03
C PHE A 110 -4.69 -20.96 -5.00
N MET A 111 -4.22 -21.64 -3.96
CA MET A 111 -5.08 -22.31 -2.97
C MET A 111 -5.20 -21.57 -1.63
N ARG A 112 -4.61 -20.39 -1.51
CA ARG A 112 -4.54 -19.65 -0.24
C ARG A 112 -5.32 -18.35 -0.31
N ASN A 113 -5.88 -17.94 0.83
CA ASN A 113 -6.60 -16.68 0.96
C ASN A 113 -5.63 -15.56 1.39
N PRO A 114 -5.29 -14.60 0.52
CA PRO A 114 -4.36 -13.53 0.84
C PRO A 114 -5.01 -12.35 1.59
N THR A 115 -6.32 -12.41 1.90
CA THR A 115 -7.06 -11.38 2.67
C THR A 115 -6.37 -10.94 3.97
N PRO A 116 -5.68 -11.82 4.74
CA PRO A 116 -4.94 -11.38 5.92
C PRO A 116 -3.87 -10.32 5.66
N LEU A 117 -3.30 -10.26 4.43
CA LEU A 117 -2.34 -9.22 4.05
C LEU A 117 -3.01 -7.84 3.98
N ASN A 118 -4.25 -7.75 3.49
CA ASN A 118 -5.02 -6.50 3.49
C ASN A 118 -5.21 -5.96 4.91
N GLY A 119 -5.46 -6.84 5.89
CA GLY A 119 -5.48 -6.46 7.30
C GLY A 119 -4.14 -5.88 7.79
N ALA A 120 -2.99 -6.40 7.31
CA ALA A 120 -1.68 -5.84 7.63
C ALA A 120 -1.41 -4.49 6.95
N ILE A 121 -1.80 -4.35 5.68
CA ILE A 121 -1.74 -3.10 4.91
C ILE A 121 -2.57 -2.02 5.60
N ARG A 122 -3.83 -2.33 5.96
CA ARG A 122 -4.70 -1.42 6.71
C ARG A 122 -4.10 -0.98 8.03
N ARG A 123 -3.49 -1.90 8.80
CA ARG A 123 -2.83 -1.55 10.08
C ARG A 123 -1.65 -0.58 9.86
N LYS A 124 -0.87 -0.75 8.79
CA LYS A 124 0.18 0.22 8.43
C LYS A 124 -0.42 1.57 8.06
N CYS A 125 -1.49 1.59 7.25
CA CYS A 125 -2.24 2.81 6.93
C CYS A 125 -2.73 3.55 8.19
N ILE A 126 -3.35 2.84 9.14
CA ILE A 126 -3.78 3.41 10.43
C ILE A 126 -2.60 4.00 11.20
N GLY A 127 -1.50 3.25 11.34
CA GLY A 127 -0.35 3.68 12.12
C GLY A 127 0.39 4.88 11.52
N LYS A 128 0.37 5.02 10.20
CA LYS A 128 1.09 6.07 9.46
C LYS A 128 0.24 7.31 9.16
N ALA A 129 -1.09 7.23 9.23
CA ALA A 129 -1.98 8.37 8.95
C ALA A 129 -1.65 9.65 9.74
N ARG A 130 -1.17 9.52 10.99
CA ARG A 130 -0.74 10.67 11.80
C ARG A 130 0.52 11.34 11.24
N GLN A 131 1.47 10.57 10.72
CA GLN A 131 2.73 11.07 10.15
C GLN A 131 2.47 11.86 8.86
N SER A 132 1.44 11.49 8.11
CA SER A 132 1.05 12.14 6.86
C SER A 132 0.27 13.47 7.03
N GLY A 133 -0.17 13.82 8.24
CA GLY A 133 -1.13 14.92 8.47
C GLY A 133 -0.65 16.34 8.15
N ASN A 134 0.65 16.62 8.31
CA ASN A 134 1.18 17.99 8.30
C ASN A 134 1.96 18.36 7.03
N HIS A 135 1.72 17.67 5.92
CA HIS A 135 2.40 17.94 4.65
C HIS A 135 1.61 18.93 3.78
N PRO A 136 2.26 19.86 3.05
CA PRO A 136 1.57 20.84 2.22
C PRO A 136 1.06 20.28 0.88
N ALA A 137 1.44 19.05 0.52
CA ALA A 137 1.10 18.42 -0.76
C ALA A 137 0.58 16.98 -0.53
N PRO A 138 0.07 16.28 -1.56
CA PRO A 138 -0.41 14.90 -1.43
C PRO A 138 0.64 13.96 -0.81
N VAL A 139 0.19 12.99 -0.02
CA VAL A 139 1.04 11.98 0.63
C VAL A 139 0.58 10.59 0.22
N LEU A 140 1.44 9.86 -0.48
CA LEU A 140 1.24 8.42 -0.69
C LEU A 140 1.89 7.63 0.45
N LEU A 141 1.23 6.55 0.87
CA LEU A 141 1.84 5.53 1.71
C LEU A 141 2.23 4.33 0.83
N ALA A 142 3.52 4.21 0.54
CA ALA A 142 4.09 3.09 -0.19
C ALA A 142 4.30 1.91 0.76
N ILE A 143 3.59 0.80 0.52
CA ILE A 143 3.68 -0.41 1.34
C ILE A 143 4.31 -1.52 0.51
N GLY A 144 5.57 -1.81 0.81
CA GLY A 144 6.35 -2.83 0.13
C GLY A 144 6.40 -4.16 0.87
N THR A 145 6.61 -5.24 0.12
CA THR A 145 7.02 -6.53 0.65
C THR A 145 7.98 -7.24 -0.32
N TRP A 146 8.91 -7.99 0.24
CA TRP A 146 9.81 -8.89 -0.48
C TRP A 146 9.27 -10.32 -0.58
N HIS A 147 8.06 -10.58 -0.08
CA HIS A 147 7.42 -11.87 -0.25
C HIS A 147 6.73 -11.93 -1.62
N GLY A 148 7.39 -12.54 -2.59
CA GLY A 148 6.95 -12.58 -3.99
C GLY A 148 5.57 -13.22 -4.14
N SER A 149 5.36 -14.39 -3.52
CA SER A 149 4.07 -15.09 -3.61
C SER A 149 2.91 -14.28 -3.01
N ALA A 150 3.13 -13.63 -1.86
CA ALA A 150 2.09 -12.85 -1.19
C ALA A 150 1.77 -11.57 -1.98
N ALA A 151 2.79 -10.87 -2.50
CA ALA A 151 2.60 -9.72 -3.38
C ALA A 151 1.81 -10.09 -4.64
N MET A 152 2.20 -11.17 -5.33
CA MET A 152 1.53 -11.61 -6.56
C MET A 152 0.05 -11.87 -6.37
N LEU A 153 -0.35 -12.49 -5.26
CA LEU A 153 -1.77 -12.68 -4.98
C LEU A 153 -2.45 -11.39 -4.55
N SER A 154 -1.91 -10.70 -3.56
CA SER A 154 -2.60 -9.58 -2.90
C SER A 154 -2.66 -8.31 -3.73
N PHE A 155 -1.77 -8.13 -4.71
CA PHE A 155 -1.68 -6.90 -5.49
C PHE A 155 -2.41 -7.00 -6.84
N MET A 156 -3.00 -8.16 -7.15
CA MET A 156 -3.87 -8.36 -8.30
C MET A 156 -5.35 -8.25 -7.91
N PRO A 157 -6.24 -7.75 -8.79
CA PRO A 157 -7.68 -7.81 -8.56
C PRO A 157 -8.14 -9.23 -8.20
N PRO A 158 -9.08 -9.37 -7.25
CA PRO A 158 -9.88 -8.31 -6.60
C PRO A 158 -9.28 -7.77 -5.29
N TYR A 159 -8.08 -8.18 -4.89
CA TYR A 159 -7.60 -7.93 -3.52
C TYR A 159 -7.30 -6.45 -3.20
N PRO A 160 -6.74 -5.64 -4.11
CA PRO A 160 -6.65 -4.20 -3.90
C PRO A 160 -8.01 -3.53 -3.74
N GLU A 161 -9.06 -4.04 -4.40
CA GLU A 161 -10.43 -3.51 -4.28
C GLU A 161 -10.98 -3.71 -2.87
N MET A 162 -10.64 -4.83 -2.22
CA MET A 162 -11.02 -5.09 -0.83
C MET A 162 -10.36 -4.11 0.17
N LEU A 163 -9.28 -3.41 -0.20
CA LEU A 163 -8.74 -2.31 0.61
C LEU A 163 -9.57 -1.03 0.46
N LEU A 164 -10.40 -0.92 -0.57
CA LEU A 164 -11.35 0.17 -0.73
C LEU A 164 -12.70 -0.17 -0.11
N THR A 165 -13.21 -1.38 -0.33
CA THR A 165 -14.59 -1.77 0.01
C THR A 165 -14.70 -2.80 1.12
N GLY A 166 -13.58 -3.36 1.60
CA GLY A 166 -13.62 -4.45 2.56
C GLY A 166 -13.95 -5.81 1.92
N MET A 167 -14.36 -6.78 2.73
CA MET A 167 -14.72 -8.12 2.25
C MET A 167 -16.20 -8.21 1.95
N THR A 168 -16.58 -8.56 0.71
CA THR A 168 -17.97 -8.87 0.38
C THR A 168 -18.35 -10.23 0.95
N THR A 169 -19.41 -10.25 1.75
CA THR A 169 -20.01 -11.45 2.32
C THR A 169 -21.42 -11.64 1.77
N MET A 170 -21.78 -12.90 1.52
CA MET A 170 -23.13 -13.26 1.11
C MET A 170 -23.91 -13.72 2.34
N THR A 171 -24.94 -12.98 2.70
CA THR A 171 -25.84 -13.31 3.80
C THR A 171 -27.13 -13.92 3.24
N VAL A 172 -27.43 -15.15 3.67
CA VAL A 172 -28.68 -15.85 3.36
C VAL A 172 -29.48 -15.95 4.64
N PHE A 173 -30.72 -15.45 4.63
CA PHE A 173 -31.63 -15.63 5.75
C PHE A 173 -32.34 -16.97 5.61
N ILE A 174 -32.18 -17.82 6.63
CA ILE A 174 -32.87 -19.10 6.74
C ILE A 174 -33.95 -18.93 7.81
N ASP A 175 -35.21 -19.10 7.41
CA ASP A 175 -36.31 -19.20 8.38
C ASP A 175 -36.09 -20.45 9.23
N LYS A 176 -35.98 -20.29 10.54
CA LYS A 176 -35.67 -21.40 11.46
C LYS A 176 -36.84 -22.36 11.65
N GLU A 177 -38.08 -21.93 11.38
CA GLU A 177 -39.27 -22.73 11.57
C GLU A 177 -39.58 -23.56 10.33
N THR A 178 -39.45 -22.97 9.13
CA THR A 178 -39.72 -23.68 7.87
C THR A 178 -38.48 -24.32 7.26
N LEU A 179 -37.28 -23.93 7.70
CA LEU A 179 -35.99 -24.23 7.07
C LEU A 179 -35.90 -23.78 5.61
N GLU A 180 -36.80 -22.90 5.18
CA GLU A 180 -36.77 -22.29 3.86
C GLU A 180 -35.86 -21.05 3.87
N SER A 181 -35.05 -20.90 2.83
CA SER A 181 -34.28 -19.67 2.62
C SER A 181 -35.20 -18.58 2.09
N SER A 182 -35.20 -17.39 2.72
CA SER A 182 -35.86 -16.22 2.12
C SER A 182 -35.20 -15.87 0.78
N VAL A 183 -35.98 -15.33 -0.15
CA VAL A 183 -35.84 -15.56 -1.60
C VAL A 183 -34.63 -14.93 -2.28
N GLU A 184 -33.82 -14.05 -1.67
CA GLU A 184 -32.63 -13.52 -2.34
C GLU A 184 -31.41 -13.37 -1.41
N PRO A 185 -30.23 -13.89 -1.78
CA PRO A 185 -28.99 -13.63 -1.06
C PRO A 185 -28.67 -12.13 -1.08
N ARG A 186 -28.29 -11.57 0.08
CA ARG A 186 -27.81 -10.19 0.16
C ARG A 186 -26.29 -10.18 0.20
N TYR A 187 -25.68 -9.32 -0.62
CA TYR A 187 -24.25 -9.09 -0.58
C TYR A 187 -23.97 -7.86 0.28
N GLU A 188 -23.18 -8.05 1.33
CA GLU A 188 -22.82 -6.99 2.27
C GLU A 188 -21.30 -6.87 2.37
N SER A 189 -20.81 -5.63 2.31
CA SER A 189 -19.38 -5.32 2.47
C SER A 189 -19.03 -5.17 3.96
N GLN A 190 -18.16 -6.04 4.45
CA GLN A 190 -17.53 -5.90 5.76
C GLN A 190 -16.32 -4.96 5.63
N LEU A 191 -16.46 -3.72 6.09
CA LEU A 191 -15.42 -2.67 5.95
C LEU A 191 -14.22 -2.83 6.90
N ASP A 192 -13.99 -4.02 7.46
CA ASP A 192 -12.95 -4.29 8.46
C ASP A 192 -11.53 -4.23 7.86
N ALA A 193 -11.40 -4.62 6.59
CA ALA A 193 -10.18 -4.55 5.80
C ALA A 193 -10.02 -3.23 5.01
N ALA A 194 -11.06 -2.38 4.95
CA ALA A 194 -11.02 -1.14 4.20
C ALA A 194 -10.05 -0.11 4.84
N ALA A 195 -9.20 0.47 3.99
CA ALA A 195 -8.15 1.40 4.37
C ALA A 195 -8.68 2.83 4.60
N PHE A 196 -9.66 3.28 3.82
CA PHE A 196 -10.10 4.69 3.80
C PHE A 196 -11.55 4.91 4.19
N ILE A 197 -12.32 3.85 4.38
CA ILE A 197 -13.70 3.93 4.86
C ILE A 197 -13.91 3.01 6.06
N GLN A 198 -14.93 3.33 6.86
CA GLN A 198 -15.39 2.49 7.96
C GLN A 198 -16.88 2.75 8.21
N ARG A 199 -17.55 1.84 8.91
CA ARG A 199 -18.91 2.10 9.41
C ARG A 199 -18.86 3.01 10.63
N SER A 200 -19.81 3.93 10.73
CA SER A 200 -20.05 4.75 11.92
C SER A 200 -20.88 3.98 12.95
N GLU A 201 -21.13 4.58 14.12
CA GLU A 201 -22.02 3.99 15.12
C GLU A 201 -23.48 3.88 14.65
N GLU A 202 -23.87 4.74 13.69
CA GLU A 202 -25.19 4.76 13.05
C GLU A 202 -25.24 3.89 11.78
N ASP A 203 -24.27 2.98 11.62
CA ASP A 203 -24.11 2.08 10.47
C ASP A 203 -23.82 2.76 9.12
N GLN A 204 -23.71 4.10 9.08
CA GLN A 204 -23.37 4.87 7.87
C GLN A 204 -21.90 4.73 7.47
N ILE A 205 -21.61 4.82 6.17
CA ILE A 205 -20.24 4.83 5.63
C ILE A 205 -19.57 6.18 5.95
N LYS A 206 -18.39 6.12 6.56
CA LYS A 206 -17.58 7.28 6.90
C LYS A 206 -16.19 7.16 6.29
N VAL A 207 -15.78 8.20 5.56
CA VAL A 207 -14.40 8.35 5.07
C VAL A 207 -13.46 8.75 6.22
N VAL A 208 -12.29 8.14 6.27
CA VAL A 208 -11.29 8.31 7.34
C VAL A 208 -9.88 8.34 6.77
N ARG A 209 -8.94 8.95 7.52
CA ARG A 209 -7.49 9.02 7.18
C ARG A 209 -7.21 9.87 5.93
N ASN A 210 -7.98 10.94 5.75
CA ASN A 210 -7.84 11.91 4.67
C ASN A 210 -6.49 12.68 4.64
N SER A 211 -5.58 12.42 5.59
CA SER A 211 -4.18 12.86 5.52
C SER A 211 -3.35 12.05 4.53
N ILE A 212 -3.77 10.83 4.19
CA ILE A 212 -3.16 9.98 3.17
C ILE A 212 -3.98 10.15 1.88
N SER A 213 -3.30 10.46 0.79
CA SER A 213 -3.89 10.67 -0.53
C SER A 213 -4.14 9.37 -1.29
N GLY A 214 -3.37 8.33 -0.97
CA GLY A 214 -3.52 7.00 -1.55
C GLY A 214 -2.48 6.03 -0.99
N LEU A 215 -2.65 4.75 -1.33
CA LEU A 215 -1.65 3.70 -1.11
C LEU A 215 -0.94 3.38 -2.42
N LEU A 216 0.32 2.99 -2.31
CA LEU A 216 1.08 2.39 -3.40
C LEU A 216 1.63 1.05 -2.90
N LEU A 217 1.07 -0.06 -3.36
CA LEU A 217 1.51 -1.39 -2.95
C LEU A 217 2.65 -1.85 -3.87
N CYS A 218 3.75 -2.34 -3.30
CA CYS A 218 4.98 -2.66 -4.04
C CYS A 218 5.45 -4.09 -3.78
N GLY A 219 5.37 -4.97 -4.78
CA GLY A 219 5.96 -6.30 -4.78
C GLY A 219 7.41 -6.20 -5.24
N LEU A 220 8.33 -6.09 -4.28
CA LEU A 220 9.72 -5.70 -4.55
C LEU A 220 10.58 -6.85 -5.08
N SER A 221 10.11 -8.09 -4.96
CA SER A 221 10.79 -9.29 -5.47
C SER A 221 10.60 -9.54 -6.98
N PHE A 222 9.99 -8.58 -7.68
CA PHE A 222 9.77 -8.62 -9.13
C PHE A 222 10.58 -7.54 -9.83
N GLU A 223 10.99 -7.81 -11.08
CA GLU A 223 11.62 -6.84 -11.98
C GLU A 223 10.88 -6.90 -13.34
N PRO A 224 10.17 -5.85 -13.77
CA PRO A 224 9.92 -4.60 -13.03
C PRO A 224 9.11 -4.83 -11.74
N VAL A 225 9.23 -3.91 -10.78
CA VAL A 225 8.48 -3.97 -9.51
C VAL A 225 6.99 -4.06 -9.78
N MET A 226 6.36 -5.11 -9.22
CA MET A 226 4.91 -5.26 -9.23
C MET A 226 4.30 -4.14 -8.39
N ARG A 227 3.29 -3.45 -8.92
CA ARG A 227 2.75 -2.26 -8.28
C ARG A 227 1.28 -2.07 -8.57
N VAL A 228 0.56 -1.58 -7.58
CA VAL A 228 -0.83 -1.17 -7.70
C VAL A 228 -1.10 0.02 -6.80
N GLY A 229 -1.84 0.98 -7.32
CA GLY A 229 -2.22 2.19 -6.62
C GLY A 229 -3.67 2.12 -6.12
N ILE A 230 -3.93 2.75 -4.99
CA ILE A 230 -5.27 2.82 -4.40
C ILE A 230 -5.51 4.25 -3.95
N LEU A 231 -6.44 4.96 -4.58
CA LEU A 231 -6.73 6.35 -4.25
C LEU A 231 -7.67 6.45 -3.06
N HIS A 232 -7.43 7.45 -2.21
CA HIS A 232 -8.33 7.78 -1.13
C HIS A 232 -9.54 8.57 -1.70
N PRO A 233 -10.80 8.15 -1.43
CA PRO A 233 -11.99 8.71 -2.10
C PRO A 233 -12.26 10.18 -1.79
N ASN A 234 -11.82 10.67 -0.63
CA ASN A 234 -11.94 12.08 -0.25
C ASN A 234 -10.70 12.59 0.51
N ALA A 235 -9.54 12.56 -0.15
CA ALA A 235 -8.29 13.00 0.46
C ALA A 235 -8.28 14.53 0.67
N SER A 236 -7.67 15.00 1.76
CA SER A 236 -7.51 16.46 1.99
C SER A 236 -6.65 17.11 0.91
N LYS A 237 -5.75 16.32 0.31
CA LYS A 237 -4.86 16.72 -0.80
C LYS A 237 -4.86 15.56 -1.80
N PRO A 238 -5.72 15.55 -2.83
CA PRO A 238 -5.82 14.45 -3.78
C PRO A 238 -4.51 14.21 -4.53
N PHE A 239 -4.16 12.94 -4.75
CA PHE A 239 -3.02 12.55 -5.57
C PHE A 239 -3.43 12.46 -7.05
N SER A 240 -2.56 12.83 -7.98
CA SER A 240 -2.82 12.69 -9.41
C SER A 240 -2.16 11.42 -9.96
N PRO A 241 -2.92 10.42 -10.46
CA PRO A 241 -2.37 9.21 -11.06
C PRO A 241 -1.40 9.46 -12.22
N SER A 242 -1.58 10.57 -12.95
CA SER A 242 -0.69 10.96 -14.06
C SER A 242 0.77 11.20 -13.65
N TRP A 243 1.06 11.37 -12.37
CA TRP A 243 2.43 11.49 -11.87
C TRP A 243 3.18 10.15 -11.82
N LEU A 244 2.46 9.03 -11.93
CA LEU A 244 2.98 7.65 -11.95
C LEU A 244 2.23 6.85 -13.02
N PRO A 245 2.45 7.14 -14.32
CA PRO A 245 1.57 6.72 -15.42
C PRO A 245 1.44 5.19 -15.58
N ASP A 246 2.48 4.42 -15.26
CA ASP A 246 2.45 2.95 -15.38
C ASP A 246 2.03 2.24 -14.08
N VAL A 247 1.35 2.95 -13.18
CA VAL A 247 0.76 2.35 -11.97
C VAL A 247 -0.75 2.31 -12.16
N PRO A 248 -1.39 1.12 -12.16
CA PRO A 248 -2.84 1.05 -12.19
C PRO A 248 -3.40 1.52 -10.84
N PHE A 249 -4.14 2.63 -10.83
CA PHE A 249 -4.80 3.17 -9.64
C PHE A 249 -6.29 2.85 -9.63
N CYS A 250 -6.77 2.14 -8.60
CA CYS A 250 -8.20 2.01 -8.36
C CYS A 250 -8.71 3.04 -7.35
N GLU A 251 -9.98 3.39 -7.46
CA GLU A 251 -10.68 4.26 -6.52
C GLU A 251 -12.09 3.73 -6.24
N VAL A 252 -12.70 4.18 -5.15
CA VAL A 252 -14.09 3.84 -4.82
C VAL A 252 -14.98 5.06 -4.94
N GLN A 253 -16.07 4.90 -5.68
CA GLN A 253 -17.18 5.82 -5.72
C GLN A 253 -18.21 5.37 -4.68
N ILE A 254 -18.57 6.28 -3.78
CA ILE A 254 -19.54 6.04 -2.70
C ILE A 254 -20.83 6.74 -3.10
N ASN A 255 -21.94 5.99 -3.19
CA ASN A 255 -23.25 6.57 -3.42
C ASN A 255 -23.84 7.04 -2.09
N ASP A 256 -24.00 8.35 -1.92
CA ASP A 256 -24.52 8.95 -0.69
C ASP A 256 -25.99 8.61 -0.39
N VAL A 257 -26.76 8.14 -1.39
CA VAL A 257 -28.19 7.85 -1.25
C VAL A 257 -28.42 6.47 -0.62
N ASP A 258 -27.73 5.45 -1.11
CA ASP A 258 -27.94 4.05 -0.73
C ASP A 258 -26.71 3.38 -0.10
N GLY A 259 -25.58 4.09 -0.01
CA GLY A 259 -24.33 3.58 0.54
C GLY A 259 -23.63 2.55 -0.35
N THR A 260 -24.05 2.40 -1.61
CA THR A 260 -23.39 1.46 -2.53
C THR A 260 -21.95 1.91 -2.82
N LEU A 261 -21.07 0.92 -2.91
CA LEU A 261 -19.64 1.11 -3.18
C LEU A 261 -19.32 0.54 -4.56
N ASN A 262 -18.77 1.38 -5.43
CA ASN A 262 -18.37 0.97 -6.78
C ASN A 262 -16.88 1.24 -6.98
N VAL A 263 -16.08 0.19 -7.19
CA VAL A 263 -14.66 0.32 -7.46
C VAL A 263 -14.43 0.54 -8.94
N GLN A 264 -13.69 1.59 -9.27
CA GLN A 264 -13.31 1.92 -10.63
C GLN A 264 -11.81 1.71 -10.80
N TRP A 265 -11.47 1.02 -11.88
CA TRP A 265 -10.11 0.96 -12.41
C TRP A 265 -9.97 1.93 -13.58
N PRO A 266 -8.75 2.40 -13.90
CA PRO A 266 -8.52 3.14 -15.13
C PRO A 266 -9.01 2.28 -16.28
N LYS A 267 -9.74 2.87 -17.23
CA LYS A 267 -10.07 2.15 -18.45
C LYS A 267 -8.75 1.86 -19.15
N GLU A 268 -8.49 0.60 -19.48
CA GLU A 268 -7.44 0.28 -20.45
C GLU A 268 -7.81 1.08 -21.71
N GLU A 269 -6.99 2.06 -22.07
CA GLU A 269 -7.06 2.66 -23.39
C GLU A 269 -6.77 1.49 -24.34
N GLN A 270 -7.83 1.02 -25.03
CA GLN A 270 -7.69 0.00 -26.06
C GLN A 270 -6.88 0.63 -27.19
N GLU A 271 -5.56 0.40 -27.18
CA GLU A 271 -4.68 0.68 -28.32
C GLU A 271 -5.02 -0.19 -29.54
#